data_AF-B5W830-F1
#
_entry.id   AF-B5W830-F1
#
_cell.length_a   1.000
_cell.length_b   1.000
_cell.length_c   1.000
_cell.angle_alpha   90.00
_cell.angle_beta   90.00
_cell.angle_gamma   90.00
#
_symmetry.space_group_name_H-M   'P 1'
#
loop_
_entity.id
_entity.type
_entity.pdbx_description
1 polymer ?
#
loop_
_entity_poly.entity_id
_entity_poly.type
_entity_poly.pdbx_seq_one_letter_code
_entity_poly.pdbx_strand_id
1 'polypeptide(L)' 'MKVNLPKERQVIEEALKILSAHMEPVKFARFVVACQLGSGDYLLIKDDTFADETVDSLYDKIRDFEQEQT' A
#
# COMPACT_ATOMS: atom_id res chain seq x y z
N MET A 1 -7.60 25.36 -26.74
CA MET A 1 -7.62 25.58 -25.28
C MET A 1 -7.04 24.31 -24.63
N LYS A 2 -5.82 24.37 -24.08
CA LYS A 2 -5.22 23.21 -23.38
C LYS A 2 -5.79 23.19 -21.96
N VAL A 3 -6.81 22.38 -21.72
CA VAL A 3 -7.37 22.22 -20.39
C VAL A 3 -6.41 21.31 -19.60
N ASN A 4 -5.76 21.88 -18.60
CA ASN A 4 -4.83 21.15 -17.74
C ASN A 4 -5.68 20.47 -16.64
N LEU A 5 -6.36 19.37 -16.99
CA LEU A 5 -7.12 18.62 -15.99
C LEU A 5 -6.12 17.93 -15.05
N PRO A 6 -6.33 18.01 -13.73
CA PRO A 6 -5.63 17.14 -12.78
C PRO A 6 -5.83 15.69 -13.22
N LYS A 7 -4.76 14.90 -13.21
CA LYS A 7 -4.89 13.46 -13.50
C LYS A 7 -5.75 12.84 -12.41
N GLU A 8 -6.62 11.90 -12.76
CA GLU A 8 -7.49 11.20 -11.80
C GLU A 8 -6.69 10.63 -10.61
N ARG A 9 -5.47 10.13 -10.85
CA ARG A 9 -4.53 9.70 -9.81
C ARG A 9 -4.18 10.80 -8.80
N GLN A 10 -3.95 12.03 -9.27
CA GLN A 10 -3.62 13.17 -8.38
C GLN A 10 -4.81 13.52 -7.48
N VAL A 11 -6.04 13.46 -8.02
CA VAL A 11 -7.27 13.71 -7.27
C VAL A 11 -7.48 12.62 -6.20
N ILE A 12 -7.22 11.35 -6.54
CA ILE A 12 -7.32 10.23 -5.59
C ILE A 12 -6.27 10.35 -4.48
N GLU A 13 -5.02 10.67 -4.82
CA GLU A 13 -3.94 10.87 -3.83
C GLU A 13 -4.25 12.02 -2.87
N GLU A 14 -4.76 13.15 -3.40
CA GLU A 14 -5.20 14.28 -2.58
C GLU A 14 -6.34 13.89 -1.63
N ALA A 15 -7.34 13.16 -2.14
CA ALA A 15 -8.44 12.67 -1.32
C ALA A 15 -7.95 11.73 -0.21
N LEU A 16 -7.11 10.72 -0.53
CA LEU A 16 -6.57 9.81 0.48
C LEU A 16 -5.79 10.55 1.57
N LYS A 17 -5.04 11.59 1.20
CA LYS A 17 -4.29 12.42 2.16
C LYS A 17 -5.21 13.20 3.10
N ILE A 18 -6.27 13.81 2.58
CA ILE A 18 -7.26 14.53 3.40
C ILE A 18 -7.99 13.54 4.33
N LEU A 19 -8.44 12.42 3.79
CA LEU A 19 -9.23 11.43 4.53
C LEU A 19 -8.41 10.77 5.65
N SER A 20 -7.14 10.44 5.41
CA SER A 20 -6.25 9.91 6.44
C SER A 20 -5.91 10.92 7.56
N ALA A 21 -5.92 12.22 7.27
CA ALA A 21 -5.69 13.26 8.27
C ALA A 21 -6.91 13.53 9.18
N HIS A 22 -8.13 13.22 8.71
CA HIS A 22 -9.37 13.59 9.40
C HIS A 22 -10.23 12.41 9.87
N MET A 23 -9.98 11.19 9.38
CA MET A 23 -10.68 9.99 9.83
C MET A 23 -9.90 9.24 10.90
N GLU A 24 -10.63 8.57 11.78
CA GLU A 24 -10.04 7.50 12.58
C GLU A 24 -9.43 6.42 11.68
N PRO A 25 -8.25 5.86 12.01
CA PRO A 25 -7.54 4.90 11.17
C PRO A 25 -8.38 3.70 10.72
N VAL A 26 -9.24 3.18 11.60
CA VAL A 26 -10.12 2.03 11.31
C VAL A 26 -11.18 2.39 10.27
N LYS A 27 -11.72 3.61 10.31
CA LYS A 27 -12.73 4.09 9.35
C LYS A 27 -12.09 4.36 7.99
N PHE A 28 -10.89 4.96 8.00
CA PHE A 28 -10.09 5.17 6.78
C PHE A 28 -9.76 3.85 6.08
N ALA A 29 -9.25 2.85 6.81
CA ALA A 29 -8.91 1.54 6.24
C ALA A 29 -10.13 0.85 5.62
N ARG A 30 -11.28 0.87 6.30
CA ARG A 30 -12.54 0.32 5.77
C ARG A 30 -13.00 1.06 4.50
N PHE A 31 -12.86 2.38 4.46
CA PHE A 31 -13.21 3.18 3.29
C PHE A 31 -12.35 2.83 2.08
N VAL A 32 -11.03 2.73 2.26
CA VAL A 32 -10.09 2.36 1.18
C VAL A 32 -10.45 1.00 0.58
N VAL A 33 -10.76 0.00 1.42
CA VAL A 33 -11.20 -1.33 0.98
C VAL A 33 -12.55 -1.27 0.27
N ALA A 34 -13.55 -0.58 0.85
CA ALA A 34 -14.89 -0.48 0.28
C ALA A 34 -14.89 0.21 -1.10
N CYS A 35 -14.01 1.18 -1.31
CA CYS A 35 -13.87 1.90 -2.57
C CYS A 35 -12.88 1.25 -3.54
N GLN A 36 -12.27 0.11 -3.19
CA GLN A 36 -11.26 -0.59 -4.01
C GLN A 36 -10.13 0.34 -4.47
N LEU A 37 -9.75 1.32 -3.63
CA LEU A 37 -8.77 2.35 -3.96
C LEU A 37 -7.31 1.85 -3.86
N GLY A 38 -7.12 0.60 -3.42
CA GLY A 38 -5.83 -0.08 -3.48
C GLY A 38 -5.51 -0.47 -4.92
N SER A 39 -4.35 -0.07 -5.43
CA SER A 39 -3.91 -0.37 -6.80
C SER A 39 -3.35 -1.78 -6.97
N GLY A 40 -3.79 -2.74 -6.15
CA GLY A 40 -3.31 -4.10 -6.19
C GLY A 40 -4.23 -4.97 -5.36
N ASP A 41 -4.52 -6.16 -5.88
CA ASP A 41 -5.01 -7.23 -5.04
C ASP A 41 -3.87 -7.61 -4.10
N TYR A 42 -3.81 -6.92 -2.95
CA TYR A 42 -2.75 -7.12 -1.96
C TYR A 42 -2.64 -8.58 -1.55
N LEU A 43 -3.76 -9.32 -1.56
CA LEU A 43 -3.76 -10.74 -1.25
C LEU A 43 -3.07 -11.52 -2.37
N LEU A 44 -3.40 -11.27 -3.65
CA LEU A 44 -2.68 -11.88 -4.77
C LEU A 44 -1.19 -11.52 -4.78
N ILE A 45 -0.84 -10.25 -4.60
CA ILE A 45 0.55 -9.79 -4.62
C ILE A 45 1.33 -10.40 -3.44
N LYS A 46 0.73 -10.46 -2.25
CA LYS A 46 1.32 -11.11 -1.07
C LYS A 46 1.52 -12.61 -1.33
N ASP A 47 0.51 -13.28 -1.85
CA ASP A 47 0.57 -14.71 -2.12
C ASP A 47 1.62 -15.02 -3.20
N ASP A 48 1.73 -14.20 -4.26
CA ASP A 48 2.77 -14.34 -5.29
C ASP A 48 4.18 -14.01 -4.76
N THR A 49 4.32 -12.94 -3.95
CA THR A 49 5.63 -12.48 -3.46
C THR A 49 6.22 -13.41 -2.39
N PHE A 50 5.35 -14.08 -1.62
CA PHE A 50 5.75 -14.92 -0.49
C PHE A 50 5.37 -16.40 -0.66
N ALA A 51 5.03 -16.84 -1.88
CA ALA A 51 4.54 -18.19 -2.17
C ALA A 51 5.45 -19.31 -1.62
N ASP A 52 6.76 -19.11 -1.75
CA ASP A 52 7.80 -20.07 -1.34
C ASP A 52 8.52 -19.66 -0.05
N GLU A 53 8.02 -18.64 0.64
CA GLU A 53 8.64 -18.10 1.84
C GLU A 53 7.98 -18.63 3.11
N THR A 54 8.79 -19.12 4.04
CA THR A 54 8.37 -19.40 5.41
C THR A 54 8.70 -18.22 6.31
N VAL A 55 8.06 -18.17 7.49
CA VAL A 55 8.39 -17.18 8.53
C VAL A 55 9.88 -17.22 8.88
N ASP A 56 10.48 -18.41 8.95
CA ASP A 56 11.90 -18.59 9.22
C ASP A 56 12.78 -18.03 8.08
N SER A 57 12.42 -18.28 6.82
CA SER A 57 13.14 -17.75 5.64
C SER A 57 13.11 -16.23 5.60
N LEU A 58 11.95 -15.63 5.89
CA LEU A 58 11.81 -14.17 5.95
C LEU A 58 12.63 -13.57 7.09
N TYR A 59 12.64 -14.23 8.24
CA TYR A 59 13.44 -13.80 9.39
C TYR A 59 14.94 -13.79 9.07
N ASP A 60 15.44 -14.86 8.46
CA ASP A 60 16.85 -14.94 8.05
C ASP A 60 17.21 -13.85 7.02
N LYS A 61 16.36 -13.61 6.02
CA LYS A 61 16.56 -12.54 5.04
C LYS A 61 16.58 -11.13 5.64
N ILE A 62 15.72 -10.87 6.63
CA ILE A 62 15.70 -9.59 7.35
C ILE A 62 17.00 -9.43 8.14
N ARG A 63 17.42 -10.48 8.85
CA ARG A 63 18.67 -10.46 9.63
C ARG A 63 19.89 -10.22 8.74
N ASP A 64 19.96 -10.88 7.60
CA ASP A 64 21.07 -10.73 6.65
C ASP A 64 21.11 -9.31 6.07
N PHE A 65 19.94 -8.74 5.72
CA PHE A 65 19.84 -7.35 5.28
C PHE A 65 20.29 -6.36 6.36
N GLU A 66 19.91 -6.56 7.62
CA GLU A 66 20.33 -5.70 8.73
C GLU A 66 21.84 -5.78 8.99
N GLN A 67 22.45 -6.94 8.77
CA GLN A 67 23.90 -7.15 8.92
C GLN A 67 24.70 -6.54 7.77
N GLU A 68 24.18 -6.55 6.54
CA GLU A 68 24.82 -5.91 5.37
C GLU A 68 24.78 -4.37 5.42
N GLN A 69 23.89 -3.79 6.22
CA GLN A 69 23.76 -2.34 6.39
C GLN A 69 24.57 -1.79 7.59
N THR A 70 25.36 -2.63 8.26
CA THR A 70 26.26 -2.26 9.38
C THR A 70 27.72 -2.27 8.95
#